data_AF-F7AM82-F1
#
_entry.id   AF-F7AM82-F1
#
_cell.length_a   1.000
_cell.length_b   1.000
_cell.length_c   1.000
_cell.angle_alpha   90.00
_cell.angle_beta   90.00
_cell.angle_gamma   90.00
#
_symmetry.space_group_name_H-M   'P 1'
#
loop_
_entity.id
_entity.type
_entity.pdbx_description
1 polymer ?
#
loop_
_entity_poly.entity_id
_entity_poly.type
_entity_poly.pdbx_seq_one_letter_code
_entity_poly.pdbx_strand_id
1 'polypeptide(L)'
;MQTIHGENNKGKNRFKNILPYDSTRVVLSTANGQSDYINGNYVDPQCYNQPHKYIATQGPLPKTETDFWRMVWESKCRVIVMLTNLLEGNKRKCHKYWPEIGALGKHGDLIIECVNETSYGGYVIREMKVTNNKTTRKLKQFHFTSWPDHNVPITTTSLHRFKCAVLDYHKSNQVDNSPIVVHCSAGAGRTGTFIGFDSLMAEMDHRSCVNV
;
A
#
# COMPACT_ATOMS: atom_id res chain seq x y z
N MET A 1 -3.64 -8.52 23.21
CA MET A 1 -3.44 -8.44 21.75
C MET A 1 -4.58 -9.24 21.10
N GLN A 2 -5.36 -8.66 20.19
CA GLN A 2 -6.45 -9.42 19.55
C GLN A 2 -5.86 -10.37 18.51
N THR A 3 -6.28 -11.64 18.52
CA THR A 3 -5.88 -12.64 17.53
C THR A 3 -6.51 -12.31 16.17
N ILE A 4 -5.82 -12.63 15.06
CA ILE A 4 -6.32 -12.46 13.69
C ILE A 4 -7.69 -13.12 13.44
N HIS A 5 -8.01 -14.18 14.18
CA HIS A 5 -9.27 -14.92 14.12
C HIS A 5 -10.38 -14.39 15.04
N GLY A 6 -10.16 -13.28 15.74
CA GLY A 6 -11.17 -12.66 16.59
C GLY A 6 -12.45 -12.34 15.80
N GLU A 7 -13.61 -12.63 16.37
CA GLU A 7 -14.90 -12.45 15.68
C GLU A 7 -15.10 -11.03 15.14
N ASN A 8 -14.62 -10.04 15.90
CA ASN A 8 -14.67 -8.62 15.56
C ASN A 8 -13.81 -8.25 14.33
N ASN A 9 -12.82 -9.08 13.97
CA ASN A 9 -11.92 -8.84 12.83
C ASN A 9 -12.40 -9.49 11.53
N LYS A 10 -13.30 -10.48 11.58
CA LYS A 10 -13.84 -11.19 10.39
C LYS A 10 -14.40 -10.19 9.37
N GLY A 11 -15.07 -9.14 9.84
CA GLY A 11 -15.56 -8.07 8.99
C GLY A 11 -14.45 -7.35 8.23
N LYS A 12 -13.29 -7.13 8.83
CA LYS A 12 -12.22 -6.30 8.25
C LYS A 12 -11.46 -6.96 7.10
N ASN A 13 -11.73 -8.23 6.81
CA ASN A 13 -11.08 -8.99 5.75
C ASN A 13 -11.90 -8.97 4.45
N ARG A 14 -11.28 -8.59 3.34
CA ARG A 14 -11.91 -8.64 2.02
C ARG A 14 -12.18 -10.08 1.58
N PHE A 15 -11.26 -10.99 1.90
CA PHE A 15 -11.37 -12.42 1.59
C PHE A 15 -11.21 -13.24 2.86
N LYS A 16 -12.10 -14.22 3.05
CA LYS A 16 -12.11 -15.07 4.26
C LYS A 16 -10.86 -15.95 4.37
N ASN A 17 -10.24 -16.27 3.23
CA ASN A 17 -9.08 -17.16 3.10
C ASN A 17 -7.75 -16.41 2.89
N ILE A 18 -7.75 -15.08 2.97
CA ILE A 18 -6.53 -14.26 2.86
C ILE A 18 -6.43 -13.43 4.12
N LEU A 19 -5.72 -13.98 5.10
CA LEU A 19 -5.58 -13.43 6.44
C LEU A 19 -4.09 -13.12 6.69
N PRO A 20 -3.77 -12.07 7.46
CA PRO A 20 -2.40 -11.75 7.79
C PRO A 20 -1.84 -12.78 8.79
N TYR A 21 -0.56 -13.13 8.67
CA TYR A 21 0.13 -13.92 9.70
C TYR A 21 0.33 -13.10 10.97
N ASP A 22 0.08 -13.69 12.14
CA ASP A 22 0.26 -13.02 13.43
C ASP A 22 1.67 -12.48 13.65
N SER A 23 2.70 -13.23 13.21
CA SER A 23 4.12 -12.90 13.43
C SER A 23 4.61 -11.67 12.68
N THR A 24 3.97 -11.32 11.56
CA THR A 24 4.42 -10.21 10.70
C THR A 24 3.32 -9.19 10.43
N ARG A 25 2.13 -9.32 11.04
CA ARG A 25 1.03 -8.39 10.81
C ARG A 25 1.41 -6.99 11.27
N VAL A 26 0.85 -5.99 10.61
CA VAL A 26 0.90 -4.62 11.12
C VAL A 26 -0.03 -4.53 12.34
N VAL A 27 0.48 -3.93 13.42
CA VAL A 27 -0.25 -3.74 14.67
C VAL A 27 -0.53 -2.24 14.82
N LEU A 28 -1.81 -1.86 14.77
CA LEU A 28 -2.21 -0.47 14.98
C LEU A 28 -2.29 -0.13 16.48
N SER A 29 -2.07 1.14 16.82
CA SER A 29 -2.25 1.62 18.18
C SER A 29 -3.68 1.39 18.68
N THR A 30 -3.84 0.93 19.93
CA THR A 30 -5.16 0.72 20.55
C THR A 30 -5.67 1.95 21.30
N ALA A 31 -5.07 3.12 21.05
CA ALA A 31 -5.51 4.37 21.67
C ALA A 31 -7.02 4.59 21.46
N ASN A 32 -7.69 5.14 22.48
CA ASN A 32 -9.13 5.44 22.45
C ASN A 32 -10.05 4.24 22.18
N GLY A 33 -9.62 3.02 22.58
CA GLY A 33 -10.42 1.80 22.42
C GLY A 33 -10.50 1.30 20.97
N GLN A 34 -9.67 1.82 20.08
CA GLN A 34 -9.60 1.35 18.69
C GLN A 34 -8.96 -0.05 18.62
N SER A 35 -9.39 -0.84 17.64
CA SER A 35 -8.81 -2.17 17.36
C SER A 35 -7.38 -2.02 16.81
N ASP A 36 -6.50 -2.96 17.18
CA ASP A 36 -5.11 -3.04 16.67
C ASP A 36 -5.00 -3.74 15.30
N TYR A 37 -6.13 -4.15 14.73
CA TYR A 37 -6.17 -5.02 13.57
C TYR A 37 -6.33 -4.25 12.26
N ILE A 38 -5.46 -4.58 11.32
CA ILE A 38 -5.61 -4.35 9.88
C ILE A 38 -5.11 -5.58 9.12
N ASN A 39 -5.72 -5.90 7.98
CA ASN A 39 -5.23 -6.98 7.11
C ASN A 39 -4.04 -6.48 6.30
N GLY A 40 -2.84 -6.61 6.87
CA GLY A 40 -1.59 -6.32 6.20
C GLY A 40 -0.40 -6.84 7.01
N ASN A 41 0.69 -7.12 6.31
CA ASN A 41 1.93 -7.66 6.86
C ASN A 41 3.13 -6.83 6.43
N TYR A 42 4.12 -6.74 7.31
CA TYR A 42 5.45 -6.33 6.92
C TYR A 42 6.08 -7.41 6.02
N VAL A 43 6.77 -6.98 4.98
CA VAL A 43 7.47 -7.85 4.02
C VAL A 43 8.87 -7.31 3.80
N ASP A 44 9.86 -8.15 4.10
CA ASP A 44 11.27 -7.79 4.11
C ASP A 44 12.02 -8.62 3.08
N PRO A 45 12.30 -8.07 1.89
CA PRO A 45 13.07 -8.78 0.90
C PRO A 45 14.53 -8.85 1.36
N GLN A 46 15.09 -10.05 1.34
CA GLN A 46 16.43 -10.34 1.87
C GLN A 46 17.56 -9.52 1.21
N CYS A 47 17.34 -9.07 -0.04
CA CYS A 47 18.30 -8.25 -0.77
C CYS A 47 18.48 -6.85 -0.16
N TYR A 48 17.54 -6.41 0.69
CA TYR A 48 17.64 -5.16 1.41
C TYR A 48 17.99 -5.42 2.87
N ASN A 49 19.04 -4.76 3.36
CA ASN A 49 19.33 -4.68 4.79
C ASN A 49 18.43 -3.64 5.48
N GLN A 50 17.13 -3.67 5.19
CA GLN A 50 16.12 -2.76 5.71
C GLN A 50 14.95 -3.58 6.25
N PRO A 51 14.80 -3.68 7.59
CA PRO A 51 13.62 -4.29 8.17
C PRO A 51 12.39 -3.44 7.85
N HIS A 52 11.26 -4.11 7.69
CA HIS A 52 9.96 -3.53 7.40
C HIS A 52 9.94 -2.61 6.17
N LYS A 53 10.65 -2.98 5.09
CA LYS A 53 10.71 -2.15 3.88
C LYS A 53 9.34 -1.98 3.21
N TYR A 54 8.53 -3.04 3.23
CA TYR A 54 7.20 -3.04 2.64
C TYR A 54 6.13 -3.34 3.68
N ILE A 55 4.95 -2.75 3.47
CA ILE A 55 3.70 -3.26 4.03
C ILE A 55 2.85 -3.77 2.87
N ALA A 56 2.63 -5.08 2.80
CA ALA A 56 1.67 -5.70 1.89
C ALA A 56 0.29 -5.73 2.56
N THR A 57 -0.72 -5.12 1.93
CA THR A 57 -2.08 -5.05 2.50
C THR A 57 -3.16 -5.23 1.43
N GLN A 58 -4.38 -5.59 1.84
CA GLN A 58 -5.53 -5.67 0.95
C GLN A 58 -5.96 -4.28 0.46
N GLY A 59 -6.69 -4.23 -0.66
CA GLY A 59 -7.37 -3.01 -1.09
C GLY A 59 -8.44 -2.62 -0.06
N PRO A 60 -8.40 -1.39 0.50
CA PRO A 60 -9.30 -0.98 1.58
C PRO A 60 -10.78 -1.24 1.29
N LEU A 61 -11.52 -1.57 2.35
CA LEU A 61 -12.99 -1.64 2.36
C LEU A 61 -13.52 -0.31 2.93
N PRO A 62 -14.80 0.04 2.66
CA PRO A 62 -15.41 1.23 3.28
C PRO A 62 -15.23 1.27 4.80
N LYS A 63 -15.40 0.12 5.48
CA LYS A 63 -15.25 0.01 6.94
C LYS A 63 -13.81 -0.06 7.44
N THR A 64 -12.81 -0.18 6.56
CA THR A 64 -11.39 -0.27 6.94
C THR A 64 -10.55 0.88 6.38
N GLU A 65 -11.16 1.87 5.74
CA GLU A 65 -10.42 3.01 5.18
C GLU A 65 -9.75 3.86 6.27
N THR A 66 -10.44 4.03 7.41
CA THR A 66 -9.87 4.74 8.57
C THR A 66 -8.71 3.98 9.17
N ASP A 67 -8.81 2.65 9.27
CA ASP A 67 -7.71 1.79 9.71
C ASP A 67 -6.52 1.88 8.73
N PHE A 68 -6.79 1.94 7.41
CA PHE A 68 -5.75 2.08 6.40
C PHE A 68 -5.00 3.41 6.50
N TRP A 69 -5.69 4.53 6.65
CA TRP A 69 -5.03 5.83 6.83
C TRP A 69 -4.28 5.93 8.15
N ARG A 70 -4.83 5.33 9.22
CA ARG A 70 -4.14 5.20 10.50
C ARG A 70 -2.85 4.39 10.36
N MET A 71 -2.88 3.27 9.63
CA MET A 71 -1.68 2.48 9.30
C MET A 71 -0.63 3.32 8.58
N VAL A 72 -1.02 4.04 7.52
CA VAL A 72 -0.13 4.93 6.75
C VAL A 72 0.50 6.00 7.64
N TRP A 73 -0.28 6.56 8.56
CA TRP A 73 0.19 7.57 9.50
C TRP A 73 1.15 7.00 10.54
N GLU A 74 0.77 5.94 11.24
CA GLU A 74 1.57 5.34 12.31
C GLU A 74 2.89 4.77 11.78
N SER A 75 2.89 4.20 10.57
CA SER A 75 4.10 3.70 9.92
C SER A 75 4.99 4.80 9.32
N LYS A 76 4.59 6.07 9.39
CA LYS A 76 5.29 7.21 8.74
C LYS A 76 5.47 7.03 7.22
N CYS A 77 4.61 6.22 6.59
CA CYS A 77 4.66 5.92 5.16
C CYS A 77 4.56 7.19 4.31
N ARG A 78 5.38 7.25 3.26
CA ARG A 78 5.42 8.35 2.28
C ARG A 78 5.00 7.94 0.88
N VAL A 79 4.85 6.64 0.65
CA VAL A 79 4.57 6.08 -0.66
C VAL A 79 3.54 4.97 -0.55
N ILE A 80 2.42 5.15 -1.24
CA ILE A 80 1.39 4.13 -1.41
C ILE A 80 1.44 3.65 -2.86
N VAL A 81 1.54 2.34 -3.06
CA VAL A 81 1.51 1.68 -4.36
C VAL A 81 0.20 0.93 -4.49
N MET A 82 -0.63 1.33 -5.46
CA MET A 82 -1.94 0.75 -5.77
C MET A 82 -1.88 0.04 -7.12
N LEU A 83 -2.06 -1.28 -7.13
CA LEU A 83 -1.86 -2.14 -8.32
C LEU A 83 -3.18 -2.72 -8.85
N THR A 84 -4.29 -2.03 -8.65
CA THR A 84 -5.62 -2.46 -9.12
C THR A 84 -6.51 -1.26 -9.35
N ASN A 85 -7.35 -1.33 -10.38
CA ASN A 85 -8.42 -0.35 -10.52
C ASN A 85 -9.50 -0.59 -9.46
N LEU A 86 -10.37 0.40 -9.22
CA LEU A 86 -11.47 0.26 -8.25
C LEU A 86 -12.44 -0.86 -8.64
N LEU A 87 -12.72 -0.95 -9.94
CA LEU A 87 -13.54 -1.94 -10.62
C LEU A 87 -12.73 -2.54 -11.77
N GLU A 88 -12.77 -3.86 -11.89
CA GLU A 88 -12.22 -4.60 -13.03
C GLU A 88 -13.28 -5.60 -13.47
N GLY A 89 -13.70 -5.53 -14.74
CA GLY A 89 -14.96 -6.10 -15.18
C GLY A 89 -16.12 -5.58 -14.31
N ASN A 90 -16.93 -6.50 -13.78
CA ASN A 90 -18.04 -6.17 -12.87
C ASN A 90 -17.71 -6.41 -11.39
N LYS A 91 -16.42 -6.58 -11.04
CA LYS A 91 -16.00 -6.91 -9.66
C LYS A 91 -15.30 -5.73 -8.99
N ARG A 92 -15.75 -5.39 -7.78
CA ARG A 92 -15.11 -4.36 -6.95
C ARG A 92 -13.82 -4.89 -6.32
N LYS A 93 -12.69 -4.37 -6.78
CA LYS A 93 -11.36 -4.80 -6.32
C LYS A 93 -10.85 -3.95 -5.15
N CYS A 94 -11.18 -2.65 -5.13
CA CYS A 94 -10.76 -1.71 -4.09
C CYS A 94 -11.84 -0.63 -3.83
N HIS A 95 -11.96 -0.15 -2.60
CA HIS A 95 -12.70 1.08 -2.32
C HIS A 95 -11.85 2.30 -2.68
N LYS A 96 -12.49 3.40 -3.13
CA LYS A 96 -11.81 4.68 -3.31
C LYS A 96 -11.63 5.30 -1.91
N TYR A 97 -10.44 5.17 -1.35
CA TYR A 97 -10.10 5.62 0.00
C TYR A 97 -9.48 7.03 0.02
N TRP A 98 -9.49 7.75 -1.09
CA TRP A 98 -8.92 9.09 -1.20
C TRP A 98 -9.96 10.08 -1.74
N PRO A 99 -9.89 11.37 -1.34
CA PRO A 99 -10.83 12.38 -1.81
C PRO A 99 -10.55 12.80 -3.26
N GLU A 100 -11.50 13.53 -3.86
CA GLU A 100 -11.24 14.25 -5.11
C GLU A 100 -10.19 15.35 -4.91
N ILE A 101 -9.60 15.84 -6.01
CA ILE A 101 -8.63 16.94 -5.97
C ILE A 101 -9.29 18.19 -5.36
N GLY A 102 -8.62 18.80 -4.37
CA GLY A 102 -9.11 19.97 -3.64
C GLY A 102 -10.17 19.68 -2.58
N ALA A 103 -10.68 18.44 -2.48
CA ALA A 103 -11.58 18.03 -1.41
C ALA A 103 -10.81 17.48 -0.20
N LEU A 104 -11.44 17.59 0.97
CA LEU A 104 -10.92 17.06 2.23
C LEU A 104 -11.68 15.79 2.63
N GLY A 105 -10.95 14.70 2.87
CA GLY A 105 -11.48 13.45 3.42
C GLY A 105 -11.11 13.30 4.90
N LYS A 106 -12.09 13.13 5.78
CA LYS A 106 -11.85 12.94 7.22
C LYS A 106 -11.90 11.46 7.59
N HIS A 107 -10.83 10.97 8.23
CA HIS A 107 -10.69 9.57 8.65
C HIS A 107 -10.17 9.53 10.09
N GLY A 108 -11.10 9.47 11.06
CA GLY A 108 -10.76 9.68 12.47
C GLY A 108 -10.22 11.09 12.72
N ASP A 109 -9.03 11.19 13.29
CA ASP A 109 -8.32 12.44 13.55
C ASP A 109 -7.43 12.91 12.39
N LEU A 110 -7.46 12.18 11.26
CA LEU A 110 -6.69 12.50 10.07
C LEU A 110 -7.57 13.19 9.03
N ILE A 111 -7.01 14.24 8.42
CA ILE A 111 -7.57 14.92 7.26
C ILE A 111 -6.66 14.63 6.06
N ILE A 112 -7.24 14.08 5.01
CA ILE A 112 -6.56 13.74 3.77
C ILE A 112 -6.98 14.75 2.71
N GLU A 113 -6.00 15.28 1.99
CA GLU A 113 -6.20 16.18 0.86
C GLU A 113 -5.48 15.58 -0.35
N CYS A 114 -6.18 15.44 -1.48
CA CYS A 114 -5.54 15.20 -2.78
C CYS A 114 -5.23 16.56 -3.40
N VAL A 115 -3.94 16.89 -3.51
CA VAL A 115 -3.48 18.21 -3.97
C VAL A 115 -3.35 18.25 -5.48
N ASN A 116 -2.88 17.15 -6.07
CA ASN A 116 -2.66 17.05 -7.50
C ASN A 116 -2.80 15.59 -7.97
N GLU A 117 -3.15 15.42 -9.24
CA GLU A 117 -3.20 14.12 -9.91
C GLU A 117 -2.57 14.26 -11.31
N THR A 118 -1.64 13.37 -11.66
CA THR A 118 -0.97 13.38 -12.95
C THR A 118 -1.00 11.99 -13.58
N SER A 119 -1.45 11.92 -14.83
CA SER A 119 -1.56 10.67 -15.61
C SER A 119 -0.36 10.48 -16.53
N TYR A 120 0.19 9.27 -16.55
CA TYR A 120 1.36 8.88 -17.34
C TYR A 120 1.03 7.75 -18.34
N GLY A 121 -0.25 7.66 -18.75
CA GLY A 121 -0.76 6.63 -19.66
C GLY A 121 -0.94 5.25 -19.01
N GLY A 122 0.11 4.73 -18.36
CA GLY A 122 0.12 3.42 -17.70
C GLY A 122 -0.20 3.43 -16.20
N TYR A 123 -0.13 4.61 -15.59
CA TYR A 123 -0.32 4.83 -14.16
C TYR A 123 -0.67 6.28 -13.88
N VAL A 124 -1.18 6.52 -12.68
CA VAL A 124 -1.53 7.84 -12.15
C VAL A 124 -0.74 8.07 -10.87
N ILE A 125 -0.20 9.28 -10.70
CA ILE A 125 0.43 9.71 -9.45
C ILE A 125 -0.46 10.77 -8.82
N ARG A 126 -0.83 10.55 -7.55
CA ARG A 126 -1.54 11.52 -6.72
C ARG A 126 -0.62 12.07 -5.65
N GLU A 127 -0.57 13.38 -5.54
CA GLU A 127 0.13 14.08 -4.47
C GLU A 127 -0.86 14.35 -3.35
N MET A 128 -0.54 13.88 -2.15
CA MET A 128 -1.46 13.93 -1.02
C MET A 128 -0.81 14.59 0.19
N LYS A 129 -1.65 15.24 1.00
CA LYS A 129 -1.32 15.66 2.35
C LYS A 129 -2.18 14.89 3.34
N VAL A 130 -1.55 14.41 4.40
CA VAL A 130 -2.21 13.84 5.57
C VAL A 130 -1.90 14.74 6.74
N THR A 131 -2.94 15.28 7.36
CA THR A 131 -2.83 16.22 8.46
C THR A 131 -3.52 15.64 9.68
N ASN A 132 -2.83 15.62 10.81
CA ASN A 132 -3.48 15.50 12.12
C ASN A 132 -3.49 16.88 12.79
N ASN A 133 -4.07 17.00 13.98
CA ASN A 133 -4.21 18.27 14.72
C ASN A 133 -2.90 19.05 14.97
N LYS A 134 -1.72 18.46 14.71
CA LYS A 134 -0.41 19.07 15.03
C LYS A 134 0.53 19.14 13.83
N THR A 135 0.41 18.23 12.87
CA THR A 135 1.44 17.99 11.85
C THR A 135 0.82 17.59 10.52
N THR A 136 1.42 18.07 9.44
CA THR A 136 1.07 17.69 8.06
C THR A 136 2.22 16.92 7.43
N ARG A 137 1.88 15.82 6.74
CA ARG A 137 2.82 14.94 6.04
C ARG A 137 2.42 14.87 4.57
N LYS A 138 3.36 15.17 3.69
CA LYS A 138 3.23 14.90 2.26
C LYS A 138 3.54 13.43 1.98
N LEU A 139 2.78 12.84 1.07
CA LEU A 139 3.01 11.51 0.52
C LEU A 139 2.50 11.44 -0.91
N LYS A 140 2.89 10.40 -1.65
CA LYS A 140 2.35 10.13 -2.99
C LYS A 140 1.69 8.75 -3.06
N GLN A 141 0.56 8.69 -3.73
CA GLN A 141 -0.04 7.43 -4.17
C GLN A 141 0.29 7.22 -5.65
N PHE A 142 0.94 6.10 -5.93
CA PHE A 142 1.26 5.63 -7.26
C PHE A 142 0.26 4.52 -7.63
N HIS A 143 -0.63 4.80 -8.57
CA HIS A 143 -1.69 3.90 -8.99
C HIS A 143 -1.41 3.36 -10.39
N PHE A 144 -0.98 2.10 -10.49
CA PHE A 144 -0.78 1.42 -11.77
C PHE A 144 -2.13 0.96 -12.34
N THR A 145 -2.61 1.62 -13.39
CA THR A 145 -3.97 1.47 -13.93
C THR A 145 -4.06 0.48 -15.09
N SER A 146 -2.94 0.17 -15.74
CA SER A 146 -2.89 -0.70 -16.93
C SER A 146 -2.65 -2.19 -16.64
N TRP A 147 -2.81 -2.64 -15.39
CA TRP A 147 -2.76 -4.07 -15.10
C TRP A 147 -4.04 -4.76 -15.57
N PRO A 148 -3.98 -5.69 -16.54
CA PRO A 148 -5.18 -6.35 -17.06
C PRO A 148 -5.85 -7.24 -16.00
N ASP A 149 -7.18 -7.39 -16.08
CA ASP A 149 -7.89 -8.39 -15.28
C ASP A 149 -7.51 -9.78 -15.79
N HIS A 150 -7.21 -10.71 -14.86
CA HIS A 150 -6.81 -12.09 -15.14
C HIS A 150 -5.53 -12.31 -15.98
N ASN A 151 -4.70 -11.29 -16.21
CA ASN A 151 -3.46 -11.41 -16.98
C ASN A 151 -2.29 -10.61 -16.36
N VAL A 152 -1.11 -10.76 -16.95
CA VAL A 152 0.06 -9.91 -16.69
C VAL A 152 0.14 -8.80 -17.74
N PRO A 153 0.78 -7.64 -17.43
CA PRO A 153 1.02 -6.61 -18.44
C PRO A 153 1.76 -7.19 -19.66
N ILE A 154 1.30 -6.84 -20.87
CA ILE A 154 1.87 -7.36 -22.14
C ILE A 154 3.34 -6.97 -22.27
N THR A 155 3.72 -5.79 -21.76
CA THR A 155 5.11 -5.34 -21.69
C THR A 155 5.48 -4.98 -20.26
N THR A 156 6.73 -5.28 -19.89
CA THR A 156 7.28 -4.93 -18.56
C THR A 156 7.73 -3.48 -18.48
N THR A 157 7.86 -2.78 -19.63
CA THR A 157 8.37 -1.40 -19.69
C THR A 157 7.58 -0.42 -18.83
N SER A 158 6.24 -0.47 -18.89
CA SER A 158 5.40 0.43 -18.09
C SER A 158 5.50 0.12 -16.60
N LEU A 159 5.54 -1.17 -16.23
CA LEU A 159 5.70 -1.60 -14.84
C LEU A 159 7.09 -1.24 -14.29
N HIS A 160 8.13 -1.37 -15.12
CA HIS A 160 9.50 -0.96 -14.78
C HIS A 160 9.60 0.56 -14.56
N ARG A 161 9.09 1.37 -15.49
CA ARG A 161 9.05 2.84 -15.33
C ARG A 161 8.28 3.27 -14.08
N PHE A 162 7.14 2.63 -13.84
CA PHE A 162 6.35 2.84 -12.62
C PHE A 162 7.15 2.51 -11.37
N LYS A 163 7.82 1.34 -11.33
CA LYS A 163 8.67 0.93 -10.22
C LYS A 163 9.81 1.94 -9.98
N CYS A 164 10.53 2.36 -11.01
CA CYS A 164 11.59 3.38 -10.88
C CYS A 164 11.04 4.67 -10.25
N ALA A 165 9.91 5.18 -10.75
CA ALA A 165 9.29 6.39 -10.20
C ALA A 165 8.89 6.25 -8.71
N VAL A 166 8.40 5.06 -8.32
CA VAL A 166 8.09 4.73 -6.91
C VAL A 166 9.36 4.78 -6.05
N LEU A 167 10.41 4.09 -6.48
CA LEU A 167 11.65 3.95 -5.70
C LEU A 167 12.44 5.25 -5.61
N ASP A 168 12.52 6.02 -6.70
CA ASP A 168 13.20 7.32 -6.73
C ASP A 168 12.56 8.31 -5.75
N TYR A 169 11.22 8.36 -5.75
CA TYR A 169 10.49 9.20 -4.82
C TYR A 169 10.63 8.69 -3.37
N HIS A 170 10.55 7.38 -3.15
CA HIS A 170 10.73 6.78 -1.84
C HIS A 170 12.12 7.09 -1.25
N LYS A 171 13.19 6.84 -2.01
CA LYS A 171 14.57 7.08 -1.61
C LYS A 171 14.80 8.54 -1.19
N SER A 172 14.16 9.47 -1.89
CA SER A 172 14.31 10.92 -1.65
C SER A 172 13.42 11.46 -0.52
N ASN A 173 12.41 10.71 -0.06
CA ASN A 173 11.40 11.22 0.88
C ASN A 173 11.18 10.31 2.10
N GLN A 174 11.82 9.15 2.19
CA GLN A 174 11.69 8.25 3.34
C GLN A 174 12.16 8.93 4.63
N VAL A 175 11.52 8.56 5.75
CA VAL A 175 11.84 9.05 7.09
C VAL A 175 11.94 7.85 8.01
N ASP A 176 13.03 7.72 8.75
CA ASP A 176 13.27 6.61 9.70
C ASP A 176 13.01 5.22 9.10
N ASN A 177 13.51 4.99 7.87
CA ASN A 177 13.28 3.74 7.12
C ASN A 177 11.79 3.39 6.95
N SER A 178 10.90 4.37 6.86
CA SER A 178 9.46 4.13 6.76
C SER A 178 9.10 3.23 5.57
N PRO A 179 8.11 2.32 5.71
CA PRO A 179 7.74 1.38 4.67
C PRO A 179 7.11 2.05 3.44
N ILE A 180 7.21 1.36 2.31
CA ILE A 180 6.29 1.53 1.17
C ILE A 180 5.05 0.67 1.41
N VAL A 181 3.87 1.28 1.42
CA VAL A 181 2.61 0.53 1.49
C VAL A 181 2.24 0.06 0.09
N VAL A 182 2.09 -1.23 -0.12
CA VAL A 182 1.77 -1.84 -1.41
C VAL A 182 0.48 -2.64 -1.30
N HIS A 183 -0.49 -2.35 -2.17
CA HIS A 183 -1.75 -3.08 -2.20
C HIS A 183 -2.26 -3.33 -3.61
N CYS A 184 -3.09 -4.36 -3.72
CA CYS A 184 -3.92 -4.62 -4.90
C CYS A 184 -5.37 -4.82 -4.42
N SER A 185 -6.01 -5.93 -4.80
CA SER A 185 -7.30 -6.31 -4.21
C SER A 185 -7.10 -7.12 -2.92
N ALA A 186 -6.42 -8.28 -3.03
CA ALA A 186 -6.14 -9.16 -1.89
C ALA A 186 -4.90 -8.77 -1.09
N GLY A 187 -3.98 -8.00 -1.69
CA GLY A 187 -2.67 -7.73 -1.07
C GLY A 187 -1.63 -8.84 -1.26
N ALA A 188 -1.93 -9.85 -2.11
CA ALA A 188 -1.06 -11.00 -2.35
C ALA A 188 -0.49 -11.01 -3.77
N GLY A 189 -1.27 -11.31 -4.81
CA GLY A 189 -0.78 -11.56 -6.18
C GLY A 189 0.04 -10.41 -6.79
N ARG A 190 -0.62 -9.34 -7.28
CA ARG A 190 0.09 -8.21 -7.92
C ARG A 190 1.04 -7.50 -6.96
N THR A 191 0.66 -7.41 -5.68
CA THR A 191 1.49 -6.89 -4.59
C THR A 191 2.81 -7.64 -4.48
N GLY A 192 2.76 -8.97 -4.40
CA GLY A 192 3.93 -9.84 -4.36
C GLY A 192 4.74 -9.76 -5.63
N THR A 193 4.10 -9.69 -6.81
CA THR A 193 4.82 -9.48 -8.08
C THR A 193 5.60 -8.17 -8.08
N PHE A 194 5.02 -7.06 -7.59
CA PHE A 194 5.72 -5.78 -7.52
C PHE A 194 6.92 -5.83 -6.54
N ILE A 195 6.70 -6.38 -5.34
CA ILE A 195 7.76 -6.49 -4.31
C ILE A 195 8.88 -7.43 -4.78
N GLY A 196 8.53 -8.59 -5.34
CA GLY A 196 9.49 -9.54 -5.89
C GLY A 196 10.25 -8.96 -7.08
N PHE A 197 9.57 -8.25 -7.98
CA PHE A 197 10.23 -7.59 -9.11
C PHE A 197 11.26 -6.55 -8.66
N ASP A 198 10.93 -5.75 -7.64
CA ASP A 198 11.90 -4.85 -7.04
C ASP A 198 13.08 -5.60 -6.40
N SER A 199 12.77 -6.57 -5.53
CA SER A 199 13.77 -7.36 -4.81
C SER A 199 14.76 -8.05 -5.76
N LEU A 200 14.25 -8.70 -6.80
CA LEU A 200 15.08 -9.45 -7.75
C LEU A 200 15.96 -8.52 -8.58
N MET A 201 15.45 -7.35 -8.98
CA MET A 201 16.29 -6.37 -9.67
C MET A 201 17.40 -5.82 -8.77
N ALA A 202 17.12 -5.59 -7.48
CA ALA A 202 18.16 -5.20 -6.54
C ALA A 202 19.18 -6.33 -6.28
N GLU A 203 18.76 -7.61 -6.31
CA GLU A 203 19.73 -8.71 -6.29
C GLU A 203 20.62 -8.72 -7.53
N MET A 204 20.07 -8.49 -8.73
CA MET A 204 20.87 -8.44 -9.97
C MET A 204 21.96 -7.36 -9.94
N ASP A 205 21.70 -6.24 -9.27
CA ASP A 205 22.69 -5.15 -9.13
C ASP A 205 23.85 -5.53 -8.19
N HIS A 206 23.68 -6.57 -7.36
CA HIS A 206 24.61 -6.93 -6.29
C HIS A 206 25.15 -8.36 -6.37
N ARG A 207 24.56 -9.23 -7.20
CA ARG A 207 24.87 -10.65 -7.31
C ARG A 207 24.87 -11.12 -8.76
N SER A 208 25.65 -12.16 -9.05
CA SER A 208 25.71 -12.81 -10.37
C SER A 208 24.53 -13.76 -10.65
N CYS A 209 23.67 -13.99 -9.67
CA CYS A 209 22.46 -14.80 -9.79
C CYS A 209 21.34 -14.24 -8.92
N VAL A 210 20.10 -14.63 -9.25
CA VAL A 210 18.89 -14.26 -8.52
C VAL A 210 18.19 -15.50 -7.99
N ASN A 211 17.53 -15.39 -6.83
CA ASN A 211 16.71 -16.47 -6.27
C ASN A 211 15.24 -16.03 -6.25
N VAL A 212 14.47 -16.52 -7.22
CA VAL A 212 13.05 -16.16 -7.44
C VAL A 212 12.14 -16.80 -6.41
#